data_AF-A0A7V3I3V5-F1
#
_entry.id   AF-A0A7V3I3V5-F1
#
_cell.length_a   1.000
_cell.length_b   1.000
_cell.length_c   1.000
_cell.angle_alpha   90.00
_cell.angle_beta   90.00
_cell.angle_gamma   90.00
#
_symmetry.space_group_name_H-M   'P 1'
#
loop_
_entity.id
_entity.type
_entity.pdbx_description
1 polymer ?
#
loop_
_entity_poly.entity_id
_entity_poly.type
_entity_poly.pdbx_seq_one_letter_code
_entity_poly.pdbx_strand_id
1 'polypeptide(L)'
;NKQTSKLIDVIRVVDYSEIPTVERELALIKVKAESSDRAAIMQIVDIFRAKIIDISNTSFTIEVTGGIDKVDAIEDLLRPYGIMEVVRTGKIAMARGSHTAMT
;
A
#
# COMPACT_ATOMS: atom_id res chain seq x y z
N ASN A 1 19.05 -4.92 -14.99
CA ASN A 1 20.01 -6.00 -14.60
C ASN A 1 19.66 -7.29 -15.32
N LYS A 2 20.57 -7.82 -16.15
CA LYS A 2 20.33 -8.86 -17.18
C LYS A 2 20.37 -10.33 -16.68
N GLN A 3 20.34 -10.53 -15.36
CA GLN A 3 20.54 -11.86 -14.74
C GLN A 3 19.24 -12.58 -14.36
N THR A 4 18.15 -11.85 -14.06
CA THR A 4 16.85 -12.44 -13.67
C THR A 4 16.16 -13.17 -14.81
N SER A 5 16.45 -12.83 -16.07
CA SER A 5 15.87 -13.49 -17.25
C SER A 5 16.44 -14.89 -17.55
N LYS A 6 17.34 -15.42 -16.70
CA LYS A 6 17.97 -16.74 -16.88
C LYS A 6 17.40 -17.83 -15.96
N LEU A 7 16.42 -17.49 -15.13
CA LEU A 7 15.70 -18.44 -14.29
C LEU A 7 14.58 -19.09 -15.11
N ILE A 8 14.41 -20.42 -14.97
CA ILE A 8 13.46 -21.22 -15.74
C ILE A 8 12.01 -20.73 -15.56
N ASP A 9 11.70 -20.11 -14.42
CA ASP A 9 10.35 -19.60 -14.08
C ASP A 9 10.11 -18.12 -14.44
N VAL A 10 11.04 -17.45 -15.14
CA VAL A 10 10.88 -16.05 -15.55
C VAL A 10 10.52 -15.97 -17.03
N ILE A 11 9.25 -15.72 -17.30
CA ILE A 11 8.72 -15.63 -18.67
C ILE A 11 9.23 -14.35 -19.37
N ARG A 12 9.28 -13.21 -18.66
CA ARG A 12 9.71 -11.93 -19.25
C ARG A 12 10.08 -10.90 -18.18
N VAL A 13 11.06 -10.04 -18.51
CA VAL A 13 11.43 -8.86 -17.73
C VAL A 13 11.22 -7.63 -18.61
N VAL A 14 10.41 -6.68 -18.14
CA VAL A 14 10.19 -5.38 -18.81
C VAL A 14 10.69 -4.29 -17.88
N ASP A 15 11.53 -3.39 -18.41
CA ASP A 15 11.94 -2.19 -17.70
C ASP A 15 10.91 -1.09 -17.93
N TYR A 16 10.28 -0.63 -16.85
CA TYR A 16 9.25 0.40 -16.89
C TYR A 16 9.80 1.82 -16.72
N SER A 17 11.13 1.99 -16.60
CA SER A 17 11.74 3.30 -16.31
C SER A 17 11.45 4.37 -17.37
N GLU A 18 11.23 3.97 -18.62
CA GLU A 18 10.97 4.88 -19.76
C GLU A 18 9.53 4.76 -20.30
N ILE A 19 8.68 3.98 -19.65
CA ILE A 19 7.30 3.74 -20.10
C ILE A 19 6.35 4.46 -19.14
N PRO A 20 5.38 5.25 -19.63
CA PRO A 20 4.34 5.79 -18.77
C PRO A 20 3.61 4.66 -18.03
N THR A 21 3.65 4.66 -16.70
CA THR A 21 3.06 3.60 -15.87
C THR A 21 1.98 4.11 -14.93
N VAL A 22 1.10 3.20 -14.51
CA VAL A 22 0.29 3.34 -13.31
C VAL A 22 1.01 2.56 -12.23
N GLU A 23 1.37 3.23 -11.15
CA GLU A 23 1.95 2.61 -9.98
C GLU A 23 0.94 2.64 -8.84
N ARG A 24 0.87 1.55 -8.08
CA ARG A 24 0.06 1.43 -6.88
C ARG A 24 0.80 0.64 -5.82
N GLU A 25 0.32 0.80 -4.60
CA GLU A 25 0.68 -0.02 -3.46
C GLU A 25 -0.57 -0.21 -2.60
N LEU A 26 -0.67 -1.40 -1.99
CA LEU A 26 -1.63 -1.71 -0.94
C LEU A 26 -0.88 -1.97 0.36
N ALA A 27 -1.40 -1.43 1.46
CA ALA A 27 -0.89 -1.69 2.79
C ALA A 27 -2.03 -1.98 3.77
N LEU A 28 -1.75 -2.90 4.70
CA LEU A 28 -2.56 -3.14 5.89
C LEU A 28 -1.80 -2.62 7.10
N ILE A 29 -2.43 -1.75 7.87
CA ILE A 29 -1.85 -1.12 9.06
C ILE A 29 -2.74 -1.44 10.25
N LYS A 30 -2.19 -2.19 11.22
CA LYS A 30 -2.84 -2.42 12.51
C LYS A 30 -2.34 -1.38 13.50
N VAL A 31 -3.25 -0.66 14.13
CA VAL A 31 -2.94 0.43 15.07
C VAL A 31 -3.75 0.25 16.35
N LYS A 32 -3.19 0.64 17.49
CA LYS A 32 -3.98 0.72 18.73
C LYS A 32 -5.08 1.77 18.57
N ALA A 33 -6.23 1.49 19.16
CA ALA A 33 -7.42 2.32 19.04
C ALA A 33 -8.22 2.29 20.34
N GLU A 34 -7.68 2.95 21.36
CA GLU A 34 -8.38 3.19 22.62
C GLU A 34 -9.55 4.16 22.44
N SER A 35 -10.50 4.15 23.37
CA SER A 35 -11.76 4.91 23.24
C SER A 35 -11.57 6.40 22.93
N SER A 36 -10.51 7.03 23.44
CA SER A 36 -10.19 8.45 23.18
C SER A 36 -9.75 8.72 21.74
N ASP A 37 -9.07 7.76 21.11
CA ASP A 37 -8.33 7.98 19.87
C ASP A 37 -9.13 7.54 18.64
N ARG A 38 -10.13 6.67 18.84
CA ARG A 38 -10.94 6.07 17.77
C ARG A 38 -11.50 7.09 16.79
N ALA A 39 -12.05 8.19 17.28
CA ALA A 39 -12.65 9.22 16.43
C ALA A 39 -11.60 9.89 15.52
N ALA A 40 -10.42 10.20 16.08
CA ALA A 40 -9.33 10.82 15.34
C ALA A 40 -8.75 9.85 14.29
N ILE A 41 -8.56 8.58 14.64
CA ILE A 41 -8.11 7.54 13.71
C ILE A 41 -9.12 7.35 12.57
N MET A 42 -10.42 7.28 12.88
CA MET A 42 -11.47 7.18 11.85
C MET A 42 -11.45 8.38 10.89
N GLN A 43 -11.21 9.58 11.40
CA GLN A 43 -11.09 10.78 10.57
C GLN A 43 -9.88 10.71 9.63
N ILE A 44 -8.73 10.25 10.11
CA ILE A 44 -7.54 10.04 9.27
C ILE A 44 -7.85 9.02 8.16
N VAL A 45 -8.48 7.90 8.51
CA VAL A 45 -8.87 6.86 7.54
C VAL A 45 -9.77 7.46 6.44
N ASP A 46 -10.76 8.27 6.82
CA ASP A 46 -11.70 8.89 5.88
C ASP A 46 -11.01 9.89 4.95
N ILE A 47 -10.16 10.78 5.47
CA ILE A 47 -9.37 11.74 4.68
C ILE A 47 -8.55 11.03 3.61
N PHE A 48 -7.92 9.92 3.97
CA PHE A 48 -7.11 9.13 3.05
C PHE A 48 -7.93 8.19 2.16
N ARG A 49 -9.26 8.17 2.30
CA ARG A 49 -10.14 7.22 1.60
C ARG A 49 -9.65 5.78 1.79
N ALA A 50 -9.12 5.50 2.97
CA ALA A 50 -8.75 4.17 3.42
C ALA A 50 -10.00 3.48 4.00
N LYS A 51 -9.86 2.22 4.39
CA LYS A 51 -10.97 1.44 4.96
C LYS A 51 -10.52 0.78 6.25
N ILE A 52 -11.33 0.87 7.30
CA ILE A 52 -11.17 -0.02 8.45
C ILE A 52 -11.78 -1.37 8.05
N ILE A 53 -10.95 -2.41 8.00
CA ILE A 53 -11.34 -3.76 7.58
C ILE A 53 -11.53 -4.71 8.76
N ASP A 54 -11.04 -4.35 9.94
CA ASP A 54 -11.23 -5.10 11.18
C ASP A 54 -11.18 -4.15 12.40
N ILE A 55 -12.00 -4.46 13.41
CA ILE A 55 -12.16 -3.68 14.64
C ILE A 55 -12.13 -4.64 15.83
N SER A 56 -11.22 -4.41 16.76
CA SER A 56 -11.22 -5.05 18.09
C SER A 56 -11.59 -4.03 19.17
N ASN A 57 -11.55 -4.41 20.45
CA ASN A 57 -11.73 -3.47 21.56
C ASN A 57 -10.56 -2.48 21.70
N THR A 58 -9.37 -2.85 21.22
CA THR A 58 -8.13 -2.09 21.49
C THR A 58 -7.38 -1.72 20.21
N SER A 59 -7.87 -2.09 19.02
CA SER A 59 -7.17 -1.86 17.76
C SER A 59 -8.12 -1.72 16.57
N PHE A 60 -7.62 -1.06 15.53
CA PHE A 60 -8.18 -1.10 14.17
C PHE A 60 -7.16 -1.71 13.21
N THR A 61 -7.65 -2.43 12.22
CA THR A 61 -6.87 -2.80 11.03
C THR A 61 -7.39 -1.98 9.85
N ILE A 62 -6.48 -1.25 9.22
CA ILE A 62 -6.78 -0.27 8.16
C ILE A 62 -6.16 -0.75 6.85
N GLU A 63 -6.95 -0.85 5.80
CA GLU A 63 -6.52 -1.03 4.41
C GLU A 63 -6.37 0.34 3.74
N VAL A 64 -5.20 0.62 3.17
CA VAL A 64 -4.96 1.77 2.31
C VAL A 64 -4.44 1.30 0.96
N THR A 65 -4.95 1.91 -0.12
CA THR A 65 -4.42 1.73 -1.47
C THR A 65 -4.14 3.10 -2.10
N GLY A 66 -2.97 3.25 -2.71
CA GLY A 66 -2.43 4.55 -3.09
C GLY A 66 -1.18 4.49 -3.94
N GLY A 67 -0.58 5.65 -4.19
CA GLY A 67 0.86 5.72 -4.44
C GLY A 67 1.63 5.53 -3.14
N ILE A 68 2.94 5.29 -3.23
CA ILE A 68 3.84 5.14 -2.07
C ILE A 68 3.72 6.34 -1.14
N ASP A 69 3.72 7.55 -1.70
CA ASP A 69 3.57 8.82 -0.98
C ASP A 69 2.31 8.87 -0.11
N LYS A 70 1.19 8.38 -0.63
CA LYS A 70 -0.07 8.30 0.11
C LYS A 70 -0.02 7.26 1.23
N VAL A 71 0.58 6.11 0.98
CA VAL A 71 0.73 5.03 1.97
C VAL A 71 1.65 5.46 3.10
N ASP A 72 2.78 6.09 2.78
CA ASP A 72 3.74 6.61 3.76
C ASP A 72 3.10 7.70 4.62
N ALA A 73 2.36 8.64 4.01
CA ALA A 73 1.73 9.73 4.73
C ALA A 73 0.66 9.26 5.74
N ILE A 74 -0.16 8.26 5.41
CA ILE A 74 -1.11 7.72 6.40
C ILE A 74 -0.39 6.92 7.48
N GLU A 75 0.65 6.16 7.14
CA GLU A 75 1.46 5.43 8.12
C GLU A 75 2.05 6.42 9.14
N ASP A 76 2.65 7.52 8.68
CA ASP A 76 3.23 8.54 9.54
C ASP A 76 2.21 9.24 10.44
N LEU A 77 1.01 9.53 9.93
CA LEU A 77 -0.09 10.07 10.75
C LEU A 77 -0.64 9.08 11.77
N LEU A 78 -0.52 7.78 11.52
CA LEU A 78 -0.95 6.72 12.43
C LEU A 78 0.13 6.36 13.47
N ARG A 79 1.42 6.66 13.22
CA ARG A 79 2.54 6.36 14.15
C ARG A 79 2.28 6.83 15.59
N PRO A 80 1.77 8.06 15.86
CA PRO A 80 1.55 8.53 17.23
C PRO A 80 0.56 7.69 18.04
N TYR A 81 -0.39 7.03 17.37
CA TYR A 81 -1.39 6.17 18.02
C TYR A 81 -0.85 4.77 18.36
N GLY A 82 0.38 4.45 17.95
CA GLY A 82 1.00 3.16 18.23
C GLY A 82 0.61 2.10 17.20
N ILE A 83 1.30 2.13 16.06
CA ILE A 83 1.23 1.07 15.05
C ILE A 83 1.77 -0.23 15.65
N MET A 84 0.98 -1.29 15.51
CA MET A 84 1.29 -2.63 16.00
C MET A 84 1.91 -3.50 14.91
N GLU A 85 1.44 -3.36 13.68
CA GLU A 85 1.83 -4.20 12.54
C GLU A 85 1.60 -3.45 11.23
N VAL A 86 2.50 -3.61 10.27
CA VAL A 86 2.35 -3.10 8.90
C VAL A 86 2.73 -4.19 7.91
N VAL A 87 1.85 -4.43 6.94
CA VAL A 87 2.12 -5.32 5.81
C VAL A 87 1.91 -4.54 4.52
N ARG A 88 2.89 -4.59 3.62
CA ARG A 88 2.88 -3.85 2.34
C ARG A 88 3.11 -4.81 1.19
N THR A 89 2.39 -4.60 0.08
CA THR A 89 2.64 -5.37 -1.15
C THR A 89 3.94 -4.97 -1.85
N GLY A 90 4.51 -3.81 -1.48
CA GLY A 90 5.47 -3.10 -2.31
C GLY A 90 4.79 -2.48 -3.53
N LYS A 91 5.59 -1.80 -4.35
CA LYS A 91 5.14 -1.16 -5.58
C LYS A 91 4.73 -2.20 -6.61
N ILE A 92 3.48 -2.12 -7.07
CA ILE A 92 3.02 -2.77 -8.28
C ILE A 92 2.90 -1.73 -9.40
N ALA A 93 3.24 -2.12 -10.63
CA ALA A 93 3.23 -1.23 -11.77
C ALA A 93 2.67 -1.92 -13.02
N MET A 94 1.98 -1.15 -13.84
CA MET A 94 1.51 -1.56 -15.16
C MET A 94 1.70 -0.41 -16.15
N ALA A 95 2.12 -0.72 -17.37
CA ALA A 95 2.19 0.28 -18.43
C ALA A 95 0.80 0.87 -18.74
N ARG A 96 0.77 2.15 -19.13
CA ARG A 96 -0.45 2.87 -19.49
C ARG A 96 -0.86 2.59 -20.94
N GLY A 97 -2.17 2.64 -21.18
CA GLY A 97 -2.76 2.50 -22.51
C GLY A 97 -2.66 1.06 -23.03
N SER A 98 -2.45 0.90 -24.34
CA SER A 98 -2.36 -0.41 -25.00
C SER A 98 -1.01 -1.13 -24.81
N HIS A 99 -0.04 -0.50 -24.13
CA HIS A 99 1.24 -1.13 -23.85
C HIS A 99 1.05 -2.24 -22.81
N THR A 100 1.16 -3.49 -23.25
CA THR A 100 0.98 -4.67 -22.40
C THR A 100 2.31 -5.40 -22.29
N ALA A 101 2.77 -5.68 -21.07
CA ALA A 101 4.04 -6.39 -20.86
C ALA A 101 4.02 -7.84 -21.36
N MET A 102 2.83 -8.41 -21.57
CA MET A 102 2.59 -9.82 -21.94
C MET A 102 2.47 -10.08 -23.45
N THR A 103 2.68 -9.07 -24.32
CA THR A 103 2.71 -9.29 -25.79
C THR A 103 4.13 -9.54 -26.26
#